data_AF-A0A2H5QV55-F1
#
_entry.id   AF-A0A2H5QV55-F1
#
_cell.length_a   1.000
_cell.length_b   1.000
_cell.length_c   1.000
_cell.angle_alpha   90.00
_cell.angle_beta   90.00
_cell.angle_gamma   90.00
#
_symmetry.space_group_name_H-M   'P 1'
#
loop_
_entity.id
_entity.type
_entity.pdbx_description
1 polymer ?
#
loop_
_entity_poly.entity_id
_entity_poly.type
_entity_poly.pdbx_seq_one_letter_code
_entity_poly.pdbx_strand_id
1 'polypeptide(L)'
;MSNISVFLIFFFSLLIPNLVSSSSIQDPELVAQDVHRSINASRRNLAYLSCGTGNPIDDCWRCDPNWEGNRQRLADCAIGFGRDAIGGRNGRIYVVTDSGDDNPTNPKPGTLRHAVIQDEPLWIIFNRDMVIKLNQELVMNSHKTIDGRGASVHIADGPCITIHFATNIIIHGIHIHDCKKAGNGNIRDSPEHSGWWDASDGDGVSIFSSQHIWIDHCSLSNCQDGLIDAIHGSTAITISNNYFTHHDKVMLLGHSDSYTQDKNMQAASHYCL
;
A
#
# COMPACT_ATOMS: atom_id res chain seq x y z
N MET A 1 3.21 12.42 82.86
CA MET A 1 3.79 11.33 82.05
C MET A 1 2.66 10.38 81.67
N SER A 2 2.19 10.45 80.43
CA SER A 2 1.19 9.52 79.88
C SER A 2 1.44 9.41 78.38
N ASN A 3 1.63 8.16 77.92
CA ASN A 3 1.83 7.78 76.52
C ASN A 3 0.49 7.69 75.81
N ILE A 4 0.35 8.30 74.64
CA ILE A 4 -0.71 7.98 73.68
C ILE A 4 -0.04 7.75 72.32
N SER A 5 -0.12 6.50 71.85
CA SER A 5 0.34 6.05 70.54
C SER A 5 -0.77 6.34 69.52
N VAL A 6 -0.45 7.06 68.44
CA VAL A 6 -1.38 7.36 67.33
C VAL A 6 -1.08 6.40 66.18
N PHE A 7 -2.01 5.48 65.92
CA PHE A 7 -2.00 4.64 64.73
C PHE A 7 -2.58 5.44 63.54
N LEU A 8 -1.76 5.70 62.52
CA LEU A 8 -2.19 6.28 61.24
C LEU A 8 -2.63 5.13 60.31
N ILE A 9 -3.93 5.07 60.00
CA ILE A 9 -4.50 4.16 59.00
C ILE A 9 -4.36 4.83 57.62
N PHE A 10 -3.49 4.30 56.77
CA PHE A 10 -3.41 4.70 55.36
C PHE A 10 -4.55 4.03 54.58
N PHE A 11 -5.52 4.81 54.11
CA PHE A 11 -6.48 4.38 53.09
C PHE A 11 -5.79 4.41 51.72
N PHE A 12 -5.41 3.24 51.20
CA PHE A 12 -5.05 3.09 49.79
C PHE A 12 -6.33 3.11 48.95
N SER A 13 -6.56 4.21 48.24
CA SER A 13 -7.54 4.24 47.15
C SER A 13 -6.99 3.42 45.97
N LEU A 14 -7.53 2.22 45.75
CA LEU A 14 -7.28 1.43 44.55
C LEU A 14 -7.89 2.15 43.33
N LEU A 15 -7.07 2.88 42.59
CA LEU A 15 -7.38 3.26 41.20
C LEU A 15 -7.30 1.99 40.36
N ILE A 16 -8.46 1.47 39.97
CA ILE A 16 -8.58 0.38 38.99
C ILE A 16 -8.15 0.95 37.63
N PRO A 17 -7.07 0.47 37.00
CA PRO A 17 -6.80 0.83 35.63
C PRO A 17 -7.87 0.17 34.75
N ASN A 18 -8.62 0.96 34.00
CA ASN A 18 -9.44 0.46 32.91
C ASN A 18 -8.48 -0.18 31.89
N LEU A 19 -8.29 -1.49 31.95
CA LEU A 19 -7.79 -2.24 30.81
C LEU A 19 -8.84 -2.15 29.71
N VAL A 20 -8.62 -1.24 28.75
CA VAL A 20 -9.24 -1.38 27.44
C VAL A 20 -8.57 -2.58 26.79
N SER A 21 -9.16 -3.76 27.01
CA SER A 21 -8.84 -4.94 26.21
C SER A 21 -9.39 -4.68 24.81
N SER A 22 -8.52 -4.36 23.85
CA SER A 22 -8.89 -4.36 22.43
C SER A 22 -8.94 -5.81 21.94
N SER A 23 -9.92 -6.57 22.42
CA SER A 23 -10.25 -7.86 21.82
C SER A 23 -11.31 -7.62 20.75
N SER A 24 -10.88 -7.51 19.50
CA SER A 24 -11.76 -7.80 18.39
C SER A 24 -11.04 -8.71 17.41
N ILE A 25 -10.92 -9.99 17.78
CA ILE A 25 -11.03 -11.02 16.75
C ILE A 25 -12.49 -10.91 16.29
N GLN A 26 -12.75 -10.03 15.34
CA GLN A 26 -14.07 -9.94 14.73
C GLN A 26 -14.32 -11.26 14.03
N ASP A 27 -15.53 -11.81 14.20
CA ASP A 27 -15.96 -13.02 13.50
C ASP A 27 -15.70 -12.84 12.00
N PRO A 28 -14.85 -13.68 11.37
CA PRO A 28 -14.49 -13.54 9.96
C PRO A 28 -15.70 -13.43 9.04
N GLU A 29 -16.81 -14.09 9.40
CA GLU A 29 -18.05 -14.03 8.63
C GLU A 29 -18.73 -12.65 8.75
N LEU A 30 -18.75 -12.04 9.94
CA LEU A 30 -19.24 -10.68 10.11
C LEU A 30 -18.38 -9.66 9.36
N VAL A 31 -17.06 -9.86 9.36
CA VAL A 31 -16.14 -9.00 8.60
C VAL A 31 -16.41 -9.13 7.10
N ALA A 32 -16.53 -10.36 6.58
CA ALA A 32 -16.88 -10.60 5.19
C ALA A 32 -18.24 -9.99 4.82
N GLN A 33 -19.24 -10.11 5.69
CA GLN A 33 -20.56 -9.50 5.52
C GLN A 33 -20.51 -7.98 5.54
N ASP A 34 -19.70 -7.36 6.41
CA ASP A 34 -19.51 -5.92 6.45
C ASP A 34 -18.78 -5.41 5.20
N VAL A 35 -17.77 -6.13 4.70
CA VAL A 35 -17.14 -5.85 3.40
C VAL A 35 -18.19 -5.94 2.29
N HIS A 36 -19.00 -7.00 2.25
CA HIS A 36 -20.06 -7.16 1.26
C HIS A 36 -21.14 -6.07 1.36
N ARG A 37 -21.50 -5.66 2.58
CA ARG A 37 -22.41 -4.55 2.83
C ARG A 37 -21.82 -3.23 2.36
N SER A 38 -20.52 -3.00 2.59
CA SER A 38 -19.83 -1.81 2.09
C SER A 38 -19.85 -1.75 0.55
N ILE A 39 -19.58 -2.87 -0.13
CA ILE A 39 -19.69 -2.99 -1.59
C ILE A 39 -21.10 -2.65 -2.06
N ASN A 40 -22.12 -3.20 -1.39
CA ASN A 40 -23.53 -2.96 -1.74
C ASN A 40 -24.00 -1.53 -1.40
N ALA A 41 -23.50 -0.93 -0.32
CA ALA A 41 -23.77 0.46 0.03
C ALA A 41 -23.13 1.41 -0.99
N SER A 42 -21.89 1.14 -1.39
CA SER A 42 -21.23 1.82 -2.51
C SER A 42 -22.07 1.70 -3.78
N ARG A 43 -22.57 0.51 -4.13
CA ARG A 43 -23.49 0.33 -5.28
C ARG A 43 -24.78 1.17 -5.20
N ARG A 44 -25.37 1.32 -4.01
CA ARG A 44 -26.60 2.12 -3.82
C ARG A 44 -26.35 3.62 -3.89
N ASN A 45 -25.25 4.10 -3.30
CA ASN A 45 -24.85 5.51 -3.38
C ASN A 45 -24.31 5.89 -4.77
N LEU A 46 -23.71 4.95 -5.49
CA LEU A 46 -23.21 5.12 -6.85
C LEU A 46 -24.28 4.98 -7.94
N ALA A 47 -25.52 4.60 -7.64
CA ALA A 47 -26.58 4.58 -8.66
C ALA A 47 -26.80 5.96 -9.33
N TYR A 48 -26.34 7.05 -8.69
CA TYR A 48 -26.33 8.42 -9.23
C TYR A 48 -25.02 8.80 -9.98
N LEU A 49 -23.92 8.06 -9.81
CA LEU A 49 -22.58 8.34 -10.36
C LEU A 49 -22.00 7.21 -11.23
N SER A 50 -22.68 6.08 -11.35
CA SER A 50 -22.19 4.83 -11.96
C SER A 50 -22.18 4.92 -13.49
N CYS A 51 -21.04 4.53 -14.08
CA CYS A 51 -20.90 4.28 -15.53
C CYS A 51 -21.65 3.02 -15.97
N GLY A 52 -22.31 2.32 -15.04
CA GLY A 52 -23.06 1.11 -15.32
C GLY A 52 -22.18 -0.10 -15.63
N THR A 53 -20.89 -0.08 -15.28
CA THR A 53 -20.00 -1.24 -15.51
C THR A 53 -20.27 -2.36 -14.51
N GLY A 54 -20.89 -2.03 -13.36
CA GLY A 54 -21.19 -2.98 -12.28
C GLY A 54 -20.05 -3.17 -11.28
N ASN A 55 -18.89 -2.55 -11.56
CA ASN A 55 -17.73 -2.46 -10.69
C ASN A 55 -17.76 -1.11 -9.93
N PRO A 56 -18.01 -1.11 -8.61
CA PRO A 56 -18.18 0.13 -7.84
C PRO A 56 -16.90 0.97 -7.73
N ILE A 57 -15.72 0.35 -7.86
CA ILE A 57 -14.45 1.10 -7.84
C ILE A 57 -14.34 1.94 -9.11
N ASP A 58 -14.45 1.29 -10.27
CA ASP A 58 -14.35 1.95 -11.57
C ASP A 58 -15.48 2.97 -11.76
N ASP A 59 -16.70 2.60 -11.40
CA ASP A 59 -17.88 3.46 -11.47
C ASP A 59 -17.73 4.76 -10.63
N CYS A 60 -16.84 4.80 -9.64
CA CYS A 60 -16.62 5.96 -8.79
C CYS A 60 -15.76 7.06 -9.45
N TRP A 61 -14.76 6.68 -10.27
CA TRP A 61 -13.80 7.63 -10.85
C TRP A 61 -13.79 7.65 -12.38
N ARG A 62 -14.03 6.51 -13.05
CA ARG A 62 -13.84 6.36 -14.50
C ARG A 62 -14.87 7.15 -15.32
N CYS A 63 -15.95 7.56 -14.66
CA CYS A 63 -17.04 8.36 -15.22
C CYS A 63 -16.77 9.85 -15.22
N ASP A 64 -15.68 10.31 -14.61
CA ASP A 64 -15.30 11.71 -14.63
C ASP A 64 -14.66 12.04 -15.99
N PRO A 65 -15.34 12.78 -16.89
CA PRO A 65 -14.74 13.17 -18.17
C PRO A 65 -13.53 14.10 -17.98
N ASN A 66 -13.39 14.71 -16.80
CA ASN A 66 -12.27 15.55 -16.38
C ASN A 66 -11.37 14.83 -15.38
N TRP A 67 -11.28 13.49 -15.42
CA TRP A 67 -10.42 12.71 -14.53
C TRP A 67 -8.97 13.20 -14.53
N GLU A 68 -8.47 13.74 -15.63
CA GLU A 68 -7.10 14.27 -15.73
C GLU A 68 -6.90 15.53 -14.88
N GLY A 69 -7.89 16.43 -14.85
CA GLY A 69 -7.90 17.57 -13.93
C GLY A 69 -8.24 17.20 -12.49
N ASN A 70 -8.88 16.05 -12.28
CA ASN A 70 -9.35 15.54 -10.99
C ASN A 70 -8.66 14.24 -10.56
N ARG A 71 -7.39 14.02 -10.95
CA ARG A 71 -6.69 12.73 -10.78
C ARG A 71 -6.81 12.15 -9.37
N GLN A 72 -6.68 13.01 -8.37
CA GLN A 72 -6.68 12.63 -6.96
C GLN A 72 -8.03 12.12 -6.44
N ARG A 73 -9.13 12.36 -7.17
CA ARG A 73 -10.47 11.80 -6.87
C ARG A 73 -10.45 10.27 -6.83
N LEU A 74 -9.54 9.62 -7.54
CA LEU A 74 -9.34 8.17 -7.48
C LEU A 74 -9.21 7.67 -6.03
N ALA A 75 -8.55 8.43 -5.15
CA ALA A 75 -8.33 8.04 -3.75
C ALA A 75 -9.60 8.01 -2.90
N ASP A 76 -10.75 8.47 -3.41
CA ASP A 76 -12.06 8.34 -2.75
C ASP A 76 -12.78 7.02 -3.12
N CYS A 77 -12.22 6.23 -4.05
CA CYS A 77 -12.93 5.12 -4.70
C CYS A 77 -12.51 3.73 -4.21
N ALA A 78 -11.53 3.65 -3.32
CA ALA A 78 -11.11 2.39 -2.74
C ALA A 78 -12.24 1.76 -1.90
N ILE A 79 -12.34 0.44 -1.95
CA ILE A 79 -13.26 -0.37 -1.12
C ILE A 79 -12.48 -1.43 -0.36
N GLY A 80 -13.15 -2.23 0.48
CA GLY A 80 -12.51 -3.30 1.24
C GLY A 80 -11.76 -2.78 2.47
N PHE A 81 -10.68 -3.47 2.85
CA PHE A 81 -9.89 -3.12 4.03
C PHE A 81 -8.90 -1.97 3.77
N GLY A 82 -8.40 -1.83 2.54
CA GLY A 82 -7.56 -0.70 2.11
C GLY A 82 -8.34 0.55 1.70
N ARG A 83 -9.65 0.63 1.98
CA ARG A 83 -10.51 1.77 1.58
C ARG A 83 -10.04 3.13 2.09
N ASP A 84 -9.28 3.15 3.18
CA ASP A 84 -8.78 4.37 3.81
C ASP A 84 -7.38 4.77 3.27
N ALA A 85 -6.84 4.03 2.29
CA ALA A 85 -5.59 4.38 1.63
C ALA A 85 -5.76 5.65 0.78
N ILE A 86 -5.30 6.79 1.29
CA ILE A 86 -5.40 8.07 0.59
C ILE A 86 -4.24 8.35 -0.38
N GLY A 87 -3.19 7.52 -0.34
CA GLY A 87 -1.99 7.70 -1.16
C GLY A 87 -1.36 9.09 -0.98
N GLY A 88 -1.01 9.72 -2.09
CA GLY A 88 -0.48 11.10 -2.14
C GLY A 88 -1.53 12.19 -2.29
N ARG A 89 -2.81 11.92 -1.98
CA ARG A 89 -3.88 12.93 -2.06
C ARG A 89 -3.55 14.16 -1.21
N ASN A 90 -3.98 15.33 -1.68
CA ASN A 90 -3.64 16.67 -1.16
C ASN A 90 -2.16 17.06 -1.31
N GLY A 91 -1.33 16.14 -1.79
CA GLY A 91 0.02 16.39 -2.26
C GLY A 91 0.03 17.08 -3.60
N ARG A 92 1.19 17.64 -3.95
CA ARG A 92 1.44 18.14 -5.30
C ARG A 92 1.58 16.99 -6.29
N ILE A 93 1.28 17.28 -7.55
CA ILE A 93 1.59 16.35 -8.64
C ILE A 93 3.11 16.38 -8.88
N TYR A 94 3.73 15.20 -8.87
CA TYR A 94 5.11 15.01 -9.30
C TYR A 94 5.09 14.32 -10.66
N VAL A 95 5.76 14.90 -11.66
CA VAL A 95 5.83 14.32 -13.00
C VAL A 95 7.17 13.64 -13.18
N VAL A 96 7.17 12.33 -13.36
CA VAL A 96 8.35 11.56 -13.77
C VAL A 96 8.63 11.87 -15.23
N THR A 97 9.84 12.33 -15.50
CA THR A 97 10.33 12.72 -16.84
C THR A 97 11.53 11.91 -17.30
N ASP A 98 12.17 11.19 -16.37
CA ASP A 98 13.35 10.38 -16.56
C ASP A 98 13.07 8.95 -16.05
N SER A 99 13.27 7.96 -16.92
CA SER A 99 13.07 6.54 -16.61
C SER A 99 14.33 5.87 -16.05
N GLY A 100 15.43 6.61 -15.91
CA GLY A 100 16.69 6.10 -15.37
C GLY A 100 16.65 5.82 -13.86
N ASP A 101 17.50 4.90 -13.42
CA ASP A 101 17.67 4.50 -12.02
C ASP A 101 19.15 4.35 -11.63
N ASP A 102 20.00 5.24 -12.13
CA ASP A 102 21.46 5.08 -12.09
C ASP A 102 22.04 4.94 -10.67
N ASN A 103 21.40 5.54 -9.66
CA ASN A 103 21.91 5.55 -8.30
C ASN A 103 20.78 5.33 -7.26
N PRO A 104 20.69 4.13 -6.67
CA PRO A 104 19.74 3.79 -5.61
C PRO A 104 19.84 4.64 -4.34
N THR A 105 20.99 5.29 -4.10
CA THR A 105 21.26 6.12 -2.91
C THR A 105 21.22 7.62 -3.17
N ASN A 106 21.23 8.07 -4.42
CA ASN A 106 21.17 9.48 -4.77
C ASN A 106 20.37 9.65 -6.07
N PRO A 107 19.06 9.39 -6.03
CA PRO A 107 18.22 9.46 -7.21
C PRO A 107 18.08 10.90 -7.71
N LYS A 108 18.09 11.07 -9.03
CA LYS A 108 17.98 12.39 -9.66
C LYS A 108 16.53 12.90 -9.61
N PRO A 109 16.27 14.18 -9.31
CA PRO A 109 14.97 14.79 -9.55
C PRO A 109 14.49 14.53 -10.97
N GLY A 110 13.20 14.22 -11.12
CA GLY A 110 12.57 13.78 -12.37
C GLY A 110 12.47 12.26 -12.53
N THR A 111 13.15 11.45 -11.70
CA THR A 111 12.98 9.98 -11.70
C THR A 111 11.87 9.52 -10.75
N LEU A 112 11.39 8.29 -10.95
CA LEU A 112 10.44 7.63 -10.06
C LEU A 112 11.05 7.41 -8.66
N ARG A 113 12.30 6.94 -8.57
CA ARG A 113 12.98 6.72 -7.28
C ARG A 113 13.06 7.99 -6.46
N HIS A 114 13.38 9.13 -7.08
CA HIS A 114 13.40 10.39 -6.35
C HIS A 114 12.00 10.76 -5.84
N ALA A 115 10.95 10.52 -6.63
CA ALA A 115 9.58 10.84 -6.26
C ALA A 115 9.09 10.06 -5.03
N VAL A 116 9.29 8.73 -5.02
CA VAL A 116 8.68 7.86 -4.00
C VAL A 116 9.29 8.01 -2.62
N ILE A 117 10.51 8.55 -2.51
CA ILE A 117 11.18 8.71 -1.21
C ILE A 117 10.88 10.04 -0.52
N GLN A 118 10.27 11.03 -1.21
CA GLN A 118 10.06 12.35 -0.61
C GLN A 118 9.19 12.28 0.66
N ASP A 119 9.38 13.21 1.59
CA ASP A 119 8.59 13.21 2.83
C ASP A 119 7.15 13.70 2.61
N GLU A 120 6.96 14.67 1.72
CA GLU A 120 5.63 15.19 1.45
C GLU A 120 4.76 14.16 0.71
N PRO A 121 3.43 14.23 0.87
CA PRO A 121 2.52 13.48 0.02
C PRO A 121 2.73 13.84 -1.45
N LEU A 122 2.85 12.83 -2.32
CA LEU A 122 3.02 13.06 -3.76
C LEU A 122 2.09 12.18 -4.59
N TRP A 123 1.38 12.84 -5.52
CA TRP A 123 0.67 12.17 -6.59
C TRP A 123 1.57 12.08 -7.82
N ILE A 124 2.18 10.91 -8.03
CA ILE A 124 3.23 10.70 -9.01
C ILE A 124 2.60 10.24 -10.33
N ILE A 125 2.83 11.00 -11.39
CA ILE A 125 2.39 10.71 -12.76
C ILE A 125 3.58 10.65 -13.72
N PHE A 126 3.32 10.28 -14.96
CA PHE A 126 4.35 10.05 -15.97
C PHE A 126 4.09 10.94 -17.19
N ASN A 127 5.14 11.59 -17.71
CA ASN A 127 4.99 12.51 -18.85
C ASN A 127 4.85 11.81 -20.21
N ARG A 128 5.21 10.53 -20.29
CA ARG A 128 5.18 9.68 -21.48
C ARG A 128 5.27 8.22 -21.08
N ASP A 129 5.04 7.34 -22.05
CA ASP A 129 5.29 5.92 -21.93
C ASP A 129 6.75 5.66 -21.56
N MET A 130 6.98 4.76 -20.60
CA MET A 130 8.34 4.45 -20.17
C MET A 130 8.47 3.04 -19.59
N VAL A 131 9.65 2.46 -19.84
CA VAL A 131 10.12 1.25 -19.17
C VAL A 131 11.20 1.66 -18.18
N ILE A 132 10.95 1.41 -16.90
CA ILE A 132 11.81 1.72 -15.77
C ILE A 132 12.45 0.42 -15.32
N LYS A 133 13.73 0.27 -15.61
CA LYS A 133 14.54 -0.83 -15.09
C LYS A 133 15.28 -0.35 -13.86
N LEU A 134 14.88 -0.86 -12.70
CA LEU A 134 15.51 -0.50 -11.44
C LEU A 134 16.83 -1.28 -11.26
N ASN A 135 17.78 -0.68 -10.55
CA ASN A 135 19.05 -1.32 -10.20
C ASN A 135 19.03 -1.97 -8.80
N GLN A 136 18.10 -1.54 -7.95
CA GLN A 136 17.82 -2.02 -6.60
C GLN A 136 16.30 -1.90 -6.35
N GLU A 137 15.76 -2.53 -5.31
CA GLU A 137 14.33 -2.38 -4.98
C GLU A 137 13.92 -0.91 -4.86
N LEU A 138 12.73 -0.57 -5.36
CA LEU A 138 12.12 0.74 -5.22
C LEU A 138 11.42 0.83 -3.87
N VAL A 139 12.19 1.17 -2.84
CA VAL A 139 11.66 1.39 -1.49
C VAL A 139 10.90 2.71 -1.45
N MET A 140 9.63 2.65 -1.03
CA MET A 140 8.73 3.80 -1.00
C MET A 140 8.57 4.37 0.41
N ASN A 141 8.55 5.71 0.53
CA ASN A 141 8.10 6.42 1.73
C ASN A 141 6.56 6.50 1.75
N SER A 142 5.97 6.83 2.90
CA SER A 142 4.52 6.93 3.10
C SER A 142 3.86 8.04 2.25
N HIS A 143 2.54 7.97 2.08
CA HIS A 143 1.73 8.99 1.38
C HIS A 143 2.11 9.19 -0.09
N LYS A 144 2.18 8.10 -0.84
CA LYS A 144 2.52 8.13 -2.28
C LYS A 144 1.41 7.49 -3.09
N THR A 145 1.10 8.13 -4.22
CA THR A 145 0.34 7.49 -5.29
C THR A 145 1.24 7.36 -6.50
N ILE A 146 1.40 6.16 -7.04
CA ILE A 146 1.91 5.95 -8.40
C ILE A 146 0.68 5.81 -9.31
N ASP A 147 0.47 6.77 -10.20
CA ASP A 147 -0.69 6.82 -11.11
C ASP A 147 -0.22 6.76 -12.56
N GLY A 148 -0.33 5.58 -13.17
CA GLY A 148 0.03 5.33 -14.56
C GLY A 148 -0.98 5.86 -15.59
N ARG A 149 -2.15 6.39 -15.17
CA ARG A 149 -3.17 6.82 -16.15
C ARG A 149 -2.64 7.92 -17.07
N GLY A 150 -2.77 7.68 -18.38
CA GLY A 150 -2.31 8.57 -19.44
C GLY A 150 -0.94 8.19 -20.04
N ALA A 151 -0.28 7.15 -19.52
CA ALA A 151 0.97 6.61 -20.07
C ALA A 151 1.02 5.09 -19.90
N SER A 152 1.73 4.40 -20.79
CA SER A 152 2.10 2.99 -20.61
C SER A 152 3.41 2.91 -19.83
N VAL A 153 3.31 2.54 -18.56
CA VAL A 153 4.44 2.54 -17.62
C VAL A 153 4.73 1.13 -17.17
N HIS A 154 5.97 0.70 -17.40
CA HIS A 154 6.46 -0.63 -17.06
C HIS A 154 7.58 -0.51 -16.03
N ILE A 155 7.46 -1.20 -14.90
CA ILE A 155 8.58 -1.48 -13.99
C ILE A 155 8.99 -2.93 -14.25
N ALA A 156 10.16 -3.11 -14.87
CA ALA A 156 10.52 -4.42 -15.40
C ALA A 156 12.02 -4.67 -15.51
N ASP A 157 12.36 -5.95 -15.72
CA ASP A 157 13.70 -6.43 -16.04
C ASP A 157 14.78 -6.26 -14.96
N GLY A 158 14.38 -5.84 -13.76
CA GLY A 158 15.21 -5.63 -12.57
C GLY A 158 14.39 -5.85 -11.30
N PRO A 159 14.88 -5.42 -10.13
CA PRO A 159 14.08 -5.41 -8.91
C PRO A 159 12.84 -4.52 -9.08
N CYS A 160 11.83 -4.73 -8.25
CA CYS A 160 10.56 -4.01 -8.35
C CYS A 160 10.24 -3.27 -7.05
N ILE A 161 8.98 -3.26 -6.60
CA ILE A 161 8.49 -2.32 -5.59
C ILE A 161 8.55 -2.92 -4.19
N THR A 162 9.04 -2.13 -3.22
CA THR A 162 9.05 -2.50 -1.81
C THR A 162 8.40 -1.41 -0.95
N ILE A 163 7.37 -1.79 -0.20
CA ILE A 163 6.65 -0.97 0.77
C ILE A 163 7.00 -1.49 2.15
N HIS A 164 7.89 -0.80 2.85
CA HIS A 164 8.48 -1.27 4.10
C HIS A 164 8.33 -0.21 5.21
N PHE A 165 7.63 -0.56 6.29
CA PHE A 165 7.24 0.37 7.36
C PHE A 165 6.56 1.66 6.86
N ALA A 166 5.70 1.54 5.86
CA ALA A 166 5.02 2.68 5.23
C ALA A 166 3.50 2.60 5.36
N THR A 167 2.84 3.75 5.24
CA THR A 167 1.39 3.86 5.26
C THR A 167 0.88 4.73 4.11
N ASN A 168 -0.38 4.52 3.72
CA ASN A 168 -1.08 5.33 2.72
C ASN A 168 -0.38 5.29 1.37
N ILE A 169 -0.41 4.13 0.72
CA ILE A 169 0.16 3.93 -0.61
C ILE A 169 -0.92 3.50 -1.59
N ILE A 170 -0.94 4.13 -2.76
CA ILE A 170 -1.75 3.70 -3.90
C ILE A 170 -0.79 3.40 -5.06
N ILE A 171 -0.90 2.21 -5.64
CA ILE A 171 -0.23 1.85 -6.89
C ILE A 171 -1.32 1.56 -7.90
N HIS A 172 -1.41 2.39 -8.94
CA HIS A 172 -2.53 2.36 -9.88
C HIS A 172 -2.09 2.41 -11.34
N GLY A 173 -2.60 1.49 -12.16
CA GLY A 173 -2.53 1.60 -13.61
C GLY A 173 -1.15 1.41 -14.24
N ILE A 174 -0.28 0.59 -13.63
CA ILE A 174 1.06 0.30 -14.15
C ILE A 174 1.26 -1.19 -14.45
N HIS A 175 2.27 -1.49 -15.27
CA HIS A 175 2.70 -2.85 -15.58
C HIS A 175 3.94 -3.21 -14.74
N ILE A 176 3.91 -4.33 -14.03
CA ILE A 176 4.98 -4.82 -13.16
C ILE A 176 5.32 -6.24 -13.60
N HIS A 177 6.46 -6.45 -14.23
CA HIS A 177 6.75 -7.77 -14.79
C HIS A 177 8.24 -8.03 -14.96
N ASP A 178 8.62 -9.30 -15.14
CA ASP A 178 10.02 -9.69 -15.30
C ASP A 178 10.90 -9.19 -14.14
N CYS A 179 10.32 -9.13 -12.93
CA CYS A 179 11.01 -8.70 -11.72
C CYS A 179 12.09 -9.71 -11.34
N LYS A 180 13.26 -9.21 -10.91
CA LYS A 180 14.47 -10.00 -10.64
C LYS A 180 15.02 -9.68 -9.26
N LYS A 181 15.73 -10.63 -8.66
CA LYS A 181 16.45 -10.40 -7.41
C LYS A 181 17.46 -9.27 -7.54
N ALA A 182 17.47 -8.36 -6.57
CA ALA A 182 18.56 -7.44 -6.32
C ALA A 182 19.60 -8.14 -5.45
N GLY A 183 20.89 -7.87 -5.66
CA GLY A 183 21.91 -8.19 -4.67
C GLY A 183 21.93 -7.15 -3.55
N ASN A 184 22.62 -7.46 -2.45
CA ASN A 184 22.76 -6.55 -1.32
C ASN A 184 23.30 -5.18 -1.75
N GLY A 185 22.82 -4.12 -1.12
CA GLY A 185 23.26 -2.77 -1.45
C GLY A 185 22.65 -1.71 -0.54
N ASN A 186 23.21 -0.50 -0.63
CA ASN A 186 22.58 0.63 0.04
C ASN A 186 21.42 1.16 -0.81
N ILE A 187 20.28 1.40 -0.17
CA ILE A 187 19.08 1.96 -0.80
C ILE A 187 18.63 3.16 0.02
N ARG A 188 18.28 4.25 -0.67
CA ARG A 188 17.63 5.42 -0.07
C ARG A 188 16.12 5.18 0.01
N ASP A 189 15.56 5.40 1.19
CA ASP A 189 14.13 5.26 1.51
C ASP A 189 13.48 6.58 1.96
N SER A 190 14.28 7.59 2.34
CA SER A 190 13.84 8.98 2.57
C SER A 190 14.87 10.03 2.09
N PRO A 191 14.54 11.34 2.08
CA PRO A 191 15.51 12.36 1.66
C PRO A 191 16.74 12.44 2.59
N GLU A 192 16.61 12.00 3.84
CA GLU A 192 17.67 12.03 4.86
C GLU A 192 18.21 10.64 5.21
N HIS A 193 17.53 9.56 4.83
CA HIS A 193 17.91 8.20 5.22
C HIS A 193 18.23 7.31 4.02
N SER A 194 19.33 6.57 4.15
CA SER A 194 19.68 5.44 3.30
C SER A 194 20.37 4.39 4.15
N GLY A 195 20.02 3.13 3.95
CA GLY A 195 20.53 2.02 4.76
C GLY A 195 21.01 0.85 3.90
N TRP A 196 21.63 -0.13 4.55
CA TRP A 196 22.00 -1.40 3.94
C TRP A 196 20.77 -2.30 3.82
N TRP A 197 20.55 -2.86 2.63
CA TRP A 197 19.51 -3.83 2.33
C TRP A 197 20.13 -5.14 1.86
N ASP A 198 19.56 -6.25 2.31
CA ASP A 198 19.93 -7.58 1.85
C ASP A 198 19.32 -7.88 0.48
N ALA A 199 19.71 -9.00 -0.12
CA ALA A 199 19.21 -9.41 -1.41
C ALA A 199 17.69 -9.56 -1.40
N SER A 200 17.04 -9.03 -2.44
CA SER A 200 15.59 -9.15 -2.59
C SER A 200 15.21 -10.50 -3.20
N ASP A 201 13.93 -10.85 -3.10
CA ASP A 201 13.39 -12.08 -3.65
C ASP A 201 12.94 -11.97 -5.12
N GLY A 202 12.77 -10.74 -5.60
CA GLY A 202 12.35 -10.48 -6.98
C GLY A 202 10.84 -10.56 -7.16
N ASP A 203 10.10 -10.16 -6.13
CA ASP A 203 8.65 -10.00 -6.19
C ASP A 203 8.26 -8.79 -7.04
N GLY A 204 7.01 -8.75 -7.49
CA GLY A 204 6.42 -7.56 -8.11
C GLY A 204 6.23 -6.41 -7.10
N VAL A 205 5.47 -6.68 -6.04
CA VAL A 205 5.20 -5.75 -4.95
C VAL A 205 5.34 -6.45 -3.60
N SER A 206 6.35 -6.04 -2.84
CA SER A 206 6.68 -6.52 -1.52
C SER A 206 6.12 -5.57 -0.44
N ILE A 207 5.27 -6.05 0.48
CA ILE A 207 4.61 -5.25 1.53
C ILE A 207 4.97 -5.80 2.90
N PHE A 208 5.71 -5.00 3.67
CA PHE A 208 6.32 -5.37 4.94
C PHE A 208 5.92 -4.37 6.03
N SER A 209 5.30 -4.86 7.10
CA SER A 209 4.88 -4.06 8.27
C SER A 209 4.21 -2.73 7.89
N SER A 210 3.31 -2.78 6.91
CA SER A 210 2.73 -1.59 6.27
C SER A 210 1.21 -1.63 6.31
N GLN A 211 0.57 -0.46 6.22
CA GLN A 211 -0.89 -0.37 6.33
C GLN A 211 -1.52 0.67 5.41
N HIS A 212 -2.81 0.50 5.12
CA HIS A 212 -3.56 1.38 4.20
C HIS A 212 -2.92 1.39 2.81
N ILE A 213 -2.94 0.22 2.18
CA ILE A 213 -2.34 -0.03 0.86
C ILE A 213 -3.44 -0.38 -0.14
N TRP A 214 -3.37 0.22 -1.32
CA TRP A 214 -4.27 -0.08 -2.42
C TRP A 214 -3.50 -0.30 -3.72
N ILE A 215 -3.56 -1.53 -4.23
CA ILE A 215 -2.97 -1.92 -5.52
C ILE A 215 -4.12 -2.13 -6.50
N ASP A 216 -4.23 -1.27 -7.50
CA ASP A 216 -5.40 -1.18 -8.37
C ASP A 216 -5.04 -1.11 -9.85
N HIS A 217 -5.79 -1.79 -10.73
CA HIS A 217 -5.61 -1.69 -12.19
C HIS A 217 -4.16 -1.95 -12.67
N CYS A 218 -3.38 -2.72 -11.92
CA CYS A 218 -2.03 -3.09 -12.32
C CYS A 218 -2.04 -4.39 -13.13
N SER A 219 -1.12 -4.52 -14.08
CA SER A 219 -0.85 -5.80 -14.75
C SER A 219 0.42 -6.40 -14.17
N LEU A 220 0.34 -7.59 -13.59
CA LEU A 220 1.47 -8.25 -12.94
C LEU A 220 1.74 -9.64 -13.56
N SER A 221 3.00 -9.91 -13.88
CA SER A 221 3.36 -11.20 -14.52
C SER A 221 4.84 -11.54 -14.42
N ASN A 222 5.16 -12.84 -14.51
CA ASN A 222 6.52 -13.35 -14.72
C ASN A 222 7.60 -12.73 -13.82
N CYS A 223 7.30 -12.56 -12.52
CA CYS A 223 8.31 -12.14 -11.55
C CYS A 223 9.19 -13.34 -11.16
N GLN A 224 10.29 -13.10 -10.45
CA GLN A 224 11.18 -14.19 -10.08
C GLN A 224 10.64 -15.00 -8.88
N ASP A 225 9.91 -14.35 -7.96
CA ASP A 225 9.26 -15.02 -6.83
C ASP A 225 7.76 -14.72 -6.75
N GLY A 226 7.28 -13.82 -5.89
CA GLY A 226 5.86 -13.45 -5.78
C GLY A 226 5.40 -12.37 -6.78
N LEU A 227 4.09 -12.23 -7.05
CA LEU A 227 3.59 -10.98 -7.67
C LEU A 227 3.26 -9.93 -6.60
N ILE A 228 2.50 -10.31 -5.56
CA ILE A 228 2.21 -9.44 -4.42
C ILE A 228 2.34 -10.23 -3.13
N ASP A 229 3.30 -9.82 -2.30
CA ASP A 229 3.59 -10.45 -1.02
C ASP A 229 3.32 -9.47 0.12
N ALA A 230 2.41 -9.81 1.02
CA ALA A 230 2.09 -9.00 2.20
C ALA A 230 2.35 -9.80 3.47
N ILE A 231 3.32 -9.33 4.26
CA ILE A 231 3.84 -10.08 5.41
C ILE A 231 4.21 -9.12 6.56
N HIS A 232 4.70 -9.67 7.67
CA HIS A 232 5.24 -8.90 8.80
C HIS A 232 4.25 -7.92 9.47
N GLY A 233 3.00 -8.36 9.68
CA GLY A 233 1.95 -7.58 10.33
C GLY A 233 1.30 -6.55 9.42
N SER A 234 1.51 -6.63 8.11
CA SER A 234 0.84 -5.74 7.16
C SER A 234 -0.68 -5.93 7.20
N THR A 235 -1.44 -4.84 7.07
CA THR A 235 -2.91 -4.88 7.22
C THR A 235 -3.59 -3.73 6.48
N ALA A 236 -4.93 -3.70 6.45
CA ALA A 236 -5.70 -2.71 5.71
C ALA A 236 -5.27 -2.61 4.23
N ILE A 237 -5.30 -3.76 3.54
CA ILE A 237 -4.86 -3.89 2.14
C ILE A 237 -6.06 -4.17 1.23
N THR A 238 -6.13 -3.48 0.10
CA THR A 238 -7.03 -3.83 -1.01
C THR A 238 -6.23 -4.07 -2.28
N ILE A 239 -6.48 -5.20 -2.93
CA ILE A 239 -5.94 -5.58 -4.23
C ILE A 239 -7.14 -5.66 -5.17
N SER A 240 -7.27 -4.73 -6.12
CA SER A 240 -8.46 -4.68 -6.99
C SER A 240 -8.15 -4.45 -8.45
N ASN A 241 -9.01 -4.96 -9.34
CA ASN A 241 -8.91 -4.71 -10.79
C ASN A 241 -7.56 -5.07 -11.42
N ASN A 242 -6.75 -5.89 -10.76
CA ASN A 242 -5.44 -6.26 -11.27
C ASN A 242 -5.57 -7.41 -12.26
N TYR A 243 -4.67 -7.47 -13.22
CA TYR A 243 -4.54 -8.59 -14.14
C TYR A 243 -3.27 -9.38 -13.83
N PHE A 244 -3.44 -10.59 -13.31
CA PHE A 244 -2.36 -11.50 -12.95
C PHE A 244 -2.22 -12.58 -14.02
N THR A 245 -1.03 -12.74 -14.59
CA THR A 245 -0.85 -13.70 -15.67
C THR A 245 0.55 -14.27 -15.73
N HIS A 246 0.70 -15.45 -16.34
CA HIS A 246 1.99 -16.11 -16.60
C HIS A 246 2.90 -16.18 -15.36
N HIS A 247 2.37 -16.65 -14.24
CA HIS A 247 3.09 -16.69 -12.97
C HIS A 247 2.56 -17.80 -12.06
N ASP A 248 3.41 -18.39 -11.22
CA ASP A 248 3.06 -19.52 -10.34
C ASP A 248 2.69 -19.08 -8.91
N LYS A 249 3.49 -18.19 -8.30
CA LYS A 249 3.30 -17.68 -6.93
C LYS A 249 2.65 -16.29 -6.97
N VAL A 250 1.34 -16.27 -7.18
CA VAL A 250 0.62 -15.01 -7.46
C VAL A 250 0.56 -14.09 -6.23
N MET A 251 0.08 -14.57 -5.09
CA MET A 251 -0.02 -13.75 -3.88
C MET A 251 0.32 -14.57 -2.63
N LEU A 252 1.18 -14.01 -1.77
CA LEU A 252 1.44 -14.52 -0.42
C LEU A 252 0.88 -13.53 0.61
N LEU A 253 0.02 -14.01 1.52
CA LEU A 253 -0.57 -13.22 2.60
C LEU A 253 -0.22 -13.89 3.94
N GLY A 254 0.85 -13.42 4.58
CA GLY A 254 1.48 -14.04 5.75
C GLY A 254 2.52 -15.11 5.38
N HIS A 255 3.70 -15.03 5.99
CA HIS A 255 4.88 -15.80 5.52
C HIS A 255 5.24 -17.03 6.38
N SER A 256 4.67 -17.16 7.58
CA SER A 256 5.07 -18.23 8.50
C SER A 256 3.95 -18.62 9.47
N ASP A 257 3.76 -19.93 9.64
CA ASP A 257 2.78 -20.53 10.57
C ASP A 257 2.96 -20.10 12.04
N SER A 258 4.15 -19.63 12.39
CA SER A 258 4.47 -19.20 13.76
C SER A 258 4.47 -17.69 13.95
N TYR A 259 4.33 -16.91 12.87
CA TYR A 259 4.42 -15.45 12.94
C TYR A 259 3.10 -14.82 13.38
N THR A 260 3.00 -14.51 14.68
CA THR A 260 1.73 -14.13 15.30
C THR A 260 1.26 -12.72 14.97
N GLN A 261 2.13 -11.82 14.48
CA GLN A 261 1.72 -10.46 14.10
C GLN A 261 0.81 -10.47 12.85
N ASP A 262 0.93 -11.47 11.98
CA ASP A 262 0.07 -11.62 10.79
C ASP A 262 -1.38 -12.01 11.14
N LYS A 263 -1.69 -12.38 12.39
CA LYS A 263 -3.06 -12.74 12.83
C LYS A 263 -4.08 -11.61 12.66
N ASN A 264 -3.62 -10.36 12.68
CA ASN A 264 -4.47 -9.18 12.51
C ASN A 264 -4.44 -8.63 11.08
N MET A 265 -3.83 -9.36 10.14
CA MET A 265 -3.82 -8.97 8.73
C MET A 265 -5.24 -8.97 8.18
N GLN A 266 -5.58 -7.87 7.52
CA GLN A 266 -6.82 -7.70 6.77
C GLN A 266 -6.47 -7.31 5.34
N ALA A 267 -6.73 -8.23 4.41
CA ALA A 267 -6.53 -8.03 2.98
C ALA A 267 -7.80 -8.44 2.23
N ALA A 268 -8.16 -7.67 1.21
CA ALA A 268 -9.31 -7.96 0.36
C ALA A 268 -8.92 -7.93 -1.11
N SER A 269 -9.35 -8.94 -1.88
CA SER A 269 -9.14 -9.03 -3.32
C SER A 269 -10.47 -8.97 -4.06
N HIS A 270 -10.62 -8.06 -5.04
CA HIS A 270 -11.87 -7.89 -5.79
C HIS A 270 -11.62 -7.56 -7.26
N TYR A 271 -12.43 -8.13 -8.16
CA TYR A 271 -12.43 -7.77 -9.59
C TYR A 271 -11.08 -7.98 -10.30
N CYS A 272 -10.18 -8.78 -9.73
CA CYS A 272 -8.93 -9.18 -10.38
C CYS A 272 -9.19 -10.31 -11.38
N LEU A 273 -8.39 -10.36 -12.44
CA LEU A 273 -8.40 -11.39 -13.49
C LEU A 273 -7.11 -12.20 -13.47
#